data_AF-A0A6J4CXQ6-F1
#
_entry.id   AF-A0A6J4CXQ6-F1
#
_cell.length_a   1.000
_cell.length_b   1.000
_cell.length_c   1.000
_cell.angle_alpha   90.00
_cell.angle_beta   90.00
_cell.angle_gamma   90.00
#
_symmetry.space_group_name_H-M   'P 1'
#
loop_
_entity.id
_entity.type
_entity.pdbx_description
1 polymer ?
#
loop_
_entity_poly.entity_id
_entity_poly.type
_entity_poly.pdbx_seq_one_letter_code
_entity_poly.pdbx_strand_id
1 'polypeptide(L)'
;MIAIKNLKEVLLALGFEGKSVFTKSYEVGARIEVDFTKKSITYTPLDTDFKEGEYPSLDKPSKGFIIHRNTTTNFKSNENFVCLVAVHKLLEKGYKPEHIILEPSFKVGHKPQVYSDILVLNQKFENLVLIENKTYGSEFSKEWNNMLKNGGQLFSYYAVNKTPYLCLLAFENGNKYEMRLISMQDNSDHLEHINSTLKKEDNKRGFNDPANTNATSYFEVWKETYSTASTTKGLFETDIEAYKIGKEKYKISDLSVVSKDQIASIYHEFATILRHHSIGNHENSFYSSPNPPFHPKPL
;
A
#
# COMPACT_ATOMS: atom_id res chain seq x y z
N MET A 1 -12.94 7.31 -12.27
CA MET A 1 -13.16 7.13 -10.82
C MET A 1 -14.54 6.53 -10.57
N ILE A 2 -14.66 5.71 -9.54
CA ILE A 2 -15.95 5.15 -9.11
C ILE A 2 -16.73 6.22 -8.33
N ALA A 3 -17.99 6.40 -8.65
CA ALA A 3 -18.92 7.32 -8.01
C ALA A 3 -20.35 6.77 -8.09
N ILE A 4 -21.31 7.38 -7.39
CA ILE A 4 -22.71 6.92 -7.38
C ILE A 4 -23.27 6.75 -8.81
N LYS A 5 -22.94 7.67 -9.74
CA LYS A 5 -23.46 7.70 -11.11
C LYS A 5 -23.08 6.47 -11.96
N ASN A 6 -21.91 5.89 -11.73
CA ASN A 6 -21.41 4.73 -12.48
C ASN A 6 -21.30 3.46 -11.61
N LEU A 7 -21.71 3.52 -10.34
CA LEU A 7 -21.58 2.38 -9.42
C LEU A 7 -22.35 1.14 -9.90
N LYS A 8 -23.54 1.30 -10.49
CA LYS A 8 -24.32 0.16 -11.03
C LYS A 8 -23.57 -0.57 -12.13
N GLU A 9 -22.98 0.16 -13.06
CA GLU A 9 -22.19 -0.41 -14.16
C GLU A 9 -20.95 -1.13 -13.64
N VAL A 10 -20.28 -0.54 -12.64
CA VAL A 10 -19.13 -1.17 -11.98
C VAL A 10 -19.56 -2.48 -11.30
N LEU A 11 -20.67 -2.49 -10.55
CA LEU A 11 -21.17 -3.68 -9.86
C LEU A 11 -21.51 -4.81 -10.85
N LEU A 12 -22.22 -4.50 -11.93
CA LEU A 12 -22.51 -5.47 -12.99
C LEU A 12 -21.23 -6.05 -13.61
N ALA A 13 -20.25 -5.19 -13.90
CA ALA A 13 -18.96 -5.62 -14.45
C ALA A 13 -18.15 -6.50 -13.47
N LEU A 14 -18.37 -6.36 -12.17
CA LEU A 14 -17.78 -7.18 -11.12
C LEU A 14 -18.58 -8.46 -10.82
N GLY A 15 -19.65 -8.72 -11.57
CA GLY A 15 -20.49 -9.91 -11.43
C GLY A 15 -21.46 -9.85 -10.25
N PHE A 16 -21.83 -8.66 -9.80
CA PHE A 16 -22.97 -8.50 -8.89
C PHE A 16 -24.27 -8.57 -9.68
N GLU A 17 -25.27 -9.23 -9.10
CA GLU A 17 -26.59 -9.40 -9.70
C GLU A 17 -27.63 -8.58 -8.93
N GLY A 18 -28.58 -7.95 -9.63
CA GLY A 18 -29.63 -7.17 -8.99
C GLY A 18 -30.15 -5.99 -9.79
N LYS A 19 -30.99 -5.16 -9.15
CA LYS A 19 -31.57 -3.94 -9.75
C LYS A 19 -31.50 -2.72 -8.82
N SER A 20 -32.19 -2.80 -7.69
CA SER A 20 -32.15 -1.81 -6.60
C SER A 20 -31.20 -2.25 -5.49
N VAL A 21 -31.14 -3.56 -5.25
CA VAL A 21 -30.20 -4.22 -4.37
C VAL A 21 -29.34 -5.14 -5.23
N PHE A 22 -28.03 -4.92 -5.22
CA PHE A 22 -27.05 -5.72 -5.94
C PHE A 22 -26.32 -6.64 -4.97
N THR A 23 -26.17 -7.90 -5.34
CA THR A 23 -25.60 -8.92 -4.44
C THR A 23 -24.57 -9.76 -5.16
N LYS A 24 -23.52 -10.17 -4.43
CA LYS A 24 -22.57 -11.18 -4.88
C LYS A 24 -22.20 -12.09 -3.71
N SER A 25 -22.24 -13.39 -3.94
CA SER A 25 -21.77 -14.43 -3.01
C SER A 25 -20.41 -14.96 -3.46
N TYR A 26 -19.58 -15.37 -2.52
CA TYR A 26 -18.20 -15.78 -2.75
C TYR A 26 -17.98 -17.19 -2.22
N GLU A 27 -17.05 -17.93 -2.82
CA GLU A 27 -16.70 -19.31 -2.42
C GLU A 27 -16.20 -19.40 -0.97
N VAL A 28 -15.61 -18.31 -0.45
CA VAL A 28 -15.17 -18.17 0.95
C VAL A 28 -16.31 -18.00 1.95
N GLY A 29 -17.56 -18.25 1.55
CA GLY A 29 -18.74 -18.15 2.41
C GLY A 29 -19.17 -16.72 2.74
N ALA A 30 -18.65 -15.73 2.00
CA ALA A 30 -19.00 -14.33 2.17
C ALA A 30 -20.09 -13.89 1.19
N ARG A 31 -20.78 -12.81 1.52
CA ARG A 31 -21.70 -12.09 0.63
C ARG A 31 -21.55 -10.59 0.82
N ILE A 32 -21.57 -9.86 -0.30
CA ILE A 32 -21.68 -8.41 -0.32
C ILE A 32 -23.06 -8.04 -0.89
N GLU A 33 -23.72 -7.08 -0.26
CA GLU A 33 -24.97 -6.48 -0.72
C GLU A 33 -24.85 -4.96 -0.81
N VAL A 34 -25.32 -4.37 -1.90
CA VAL A 34 -25.28 -2.94 -2.16
C VAL A 34 -26.69 -2.46 -2.48
N ASP A 35 -27.31 -1.75 -1.53
CA ASP A 35 -28.70 -1.28 -1.59
C ASP A 35 -28.72 0.21 -2.00
N PHE A 36 -29.20 0.49 -3.22
CA PHE A 36 -29.32 1.85 -3.75
C PHE A 36 -30.49 2.65 -3.15
N THR A 37 -31.48 1.96 -2.58
CA THR A 37 -32.62 2.60 -1.90
C THR A 37 -32.19 3.09 -0.53
N LYS A 38 -31.53 2.23 0.26
CA LYS A 38 -30.98 2.57 1.58
C LYS A 38 -29.65 3.32 1.51
N LYS A 39 -28.98 3.30 0.35
CA LYS A 39 -27.63 3.85 0.13
C LYS A 39 -26.62 3.23 1.09
N SER A 40 -26.67 1.91 1.24
CA SER A 40 -25.89 1.13 2.18
C SER A 40 -25.16 -0.03 1.50
N ILE A 41 -24.06 -0.45 2.13
CA ILE A 41 -23.25 -1.60 1.74
C ILE A 41 -23.19 -2.53 2.94
N THR A 42 -23.55 -3.79 2.75
CA THR A 42 -23.59 -4.82 3.79
C THR A 42 -22.62 -5.94 3.46
N TYR A 43 -21.84 -6.36 4.46
CA TYR A 43 -20.90 -7.47 4.38
C TYR A 43 -21.38 -8.60 5.30
N THR A 44 -21.34 -9.85 4.84
CA THR A 44 -21.83 -11.02 5.60
C THR A 44 -20.88 -12.21 5.39
N PRO A 45 -20.60 -13.04 6.42
CA PRO A 45 -21.05 -12.92 7.81
C PRO A 45 -20.37 -11.75 8.54
N LEU A 46 -21.08 -11.12 9.48
CA LEU A 46 -20.55 -10.08 10.36
C LEU A 46 -20.30 -10.68 11.74
N ASP A 47 -19.16 -10.37 12.33
CA ASP A 47 -18.82 -10.72 13.70
C ASP A 47 -18.84 -9.47 14.58
N THR A 48 -19.80 -9.42 15.51
CA THR A 48 -20.03 -8.28 16.40
C THR A 48 -19.39 -8.46 17.79
N ASP A 49 -18.68 -9.57 18.00
CA ASP A 49 -18.05 -9.93 19.29
C ASP A 49 -16.73 -9.16 19.54
N PHE A 50 -16.27 -8.40 18.55
CA PHE A 50 -15.08 -7.55 18.61
C PHE A 50 -15.49 -6.08 18.57
N LYS A 51 -15.28 -5.39 19.70
CA LYS A 51 -15.51 -3.94 19.80
C LYS A 51 -14.27 -3.17 19.35
N GLU A 52 -14.40 -1.86 19.20
CA GLU A 52 -13.28 -1.00 18.84
C GLU A 52 -12.07 -1.23 19.74
N GLY A 53 -10.95 -1.63 19.14
CA GLY A 53 -9.68 -1.93 19.81
C GLY A 53 -9.49 -3.41 20.14
N GLU A 54 -10.49 -4.24 19.92
CA GLU A 54 -10.40 -5.70 20.02
C GLU A 54 -10.14 -6.31 18.64
N TYR A 55 -9.25 -7.30 18.60
CA TYR A 55 -8.85 -7.96 17.37
C TYR A 55 -8.91 -9.48 17.59
N PRO A 56 -9.22 -10.27 16.55
CA PRO A 56 -9.25 -11.72 16.66
C PRO A 56 -7.84 -12.29 16.83
N SER A 57 -7.77 -13.48 17.39
CA SER A 57 -6.54 -14.26 17.56
C SER A 57 -6.85 -15.75 17.35
N LEU A 58 -5.83 -16.61 17.38
CA LEU A 58 -6.06 -18.06 17.37
C LEU A 58 -6.92 -18.54 18.54
N ASP A 59 -6.82 -17.88 19.70
CA ASP A 59 -7.59 -18.24 20.91
C ASP A 59 -9.02 -17.70 20.88
N LYS A 60 -9.25 -16.59 20.18
CA LYS A 60 -10.57 -15.99 19.94
C LYS A 60 -10.70 -15.67 18.44
N PRO A 61 -10.92 -16.67 17.57
CA PRO A 61 -11.01 -16.46 16.14
C PRO A 61 -12.31 -15.74 15.78
N SER A 62 -12.25 -14.88 14.77
CA SER A 62 -13.47 -14.27 14.24
C SER A 62 -14.27 -15.28 13.40
N LYS A 63 -15.58 -15.05 13.30
CA LYS A 63 -16.52 -15.83 12.48
C LYS A 63 -16.98 -15.07 11.23
N GLY A 64 -16.46 -13.88 10.97
CA GLY A 64 -16.86 -13.04 9.84
C GLY A 64 -16.12 -11.72 9.77
N PHE A 65 -16.60 -10.79 8.95
CA PHE A 65 -16.06 -9.44 8.91
C PHE A 65 -16.18 -8.79 10.28
N ILE A 66 -15.18 -8.03 10.68
CA ILE A 66 -15.29 -7.12 11.83
C ILE A 66 -15.40 -5.70 11.26
N ILE A 67 -16.33 -4.92 11.80
CA ILE A 67 -16.54 -3.53 11.40
C ILE A 67 -16.59 -2.69 12.67
N HIS A 68 -15.50 -2.00 12.97
CA HIS A 68 -15.40 -1.16 14.17
C HIS A 68 -16.22 0.13 14.02
N ARG A 69 -16.19 0.73 12.84
CA ARG A 69 -16.93 1.95 12.50
C ARG A 69 -17.63 1.78 11.15
N ASN A 70 -18.76 2.46 10.94
CA ASN A 70 -19.64 2.28 9.78
C ASN A 70 -19.64 3.47 8.79
N THR A 71 -18.51 4.17 8.64
CA THR A 71 -18.42 5.29 7.70
C THR A 71 -18.19 4.85 6.25
N THR A 72 -17.65 3.65 6.03
CA THR A 72 -17.34 3.02 4.73
C THR A 72 -18.49 2.17 4.16
N THR A 73 -19.55 1.91 4.94
CA THR A 73 -20.69 1.06 4.57
C THR A 73 -21.89 1.82 3.99
N ASN A 74 -21.66 3.02 3.45
CA ASN A 74 -22.72 3.91 2.94
C ASN A 74 -22.26 4.70 1.71
N PHE A 75 -23.16 5.45 1.07
CA PHE A 75 -22.85 6.17 -0.18
C PHE A 75 -22.43 7.64 0.05
N LYS A 76 -21.98 8.02 1.25
CA LYS A 76 -21.66 9.43 1.58
C LYS A 76 -20.33 9.90 0.99
N SER A 77 -19.41 8.98 0.66
CA SER A 77 -18.13 9.28 0.03
C SER A 77 -17.88 8.33 -1.15
N ASN A 78 -17.20 8.83 -2.19
CA ASN A 78 -16.76 7.98 -3.30
C ASN A 78 -15.66 6.99 -2.86
N GLU A 79 -14.90 7.32 -1.81
CA GLU A 79 -13.88 6.41 -1.23
C GLU A 79 -14.51 5.14 -0.67
N ASN A 80 -15.77 5.21 -0.21
CA ASN A 80 -16.50 4.03 0.26
C ASN A 80 -16.70 3.00 -0.86
N PHE A 81 -16.80 3.46 -2.12
CA PHE A 81 -16.88 2.54 -3.27
C PHE A 81 -15.52 1.95 -3.64
N VAL A 82 -14.41 2.65 -3.34
CA VAL A 82 -13.07 2.09 -3.45
C VAL A 82 -12.88 0.98 -2.42
N CYS A 83 -13.31 1.22 -1.17
CA CYS A 83 -13.33 0.21 -0.10
C CYS A 83 -14.17 -1.02 -0.51
N LEU A 84 -15.38 -0.83 -1.01
CA LEU A 84 -16.22 -1.90 -1.55
C LEU A 84 -15.52 -2.75 -2.61
N VAL A 85 -14.87 -2.13 -3.60
CA VAL A 85 -14.15 -2.86 -4.65
C VAL A 85 -12.92 -3.56 -4.10
N ALA A 86 -12.21 -2.97 -3.14
CA ALA A 86 -11.08 -3.60 -2.47
C ALA A 86 -11.50 -4.89 -1.74
N VAL A 87 -12.59 -4.83 -0.96
CA VAL A 87 -13.14 -6.02 -0.27
C VAL A 87 -13.59 -7.07 -1.28
N HIS A 88 -14.31 -6.67 -2.34
CA HIS A 88 -14.69 -7.59 -3.41
C HIS A 88 -13.47 -8.31 -4.00
N LYS A 89 -12.39 -7.60 -4.35
CA LYS A 89 -11.17 -8.21 -4.92
C LYS A 89 -10.49 -9.15 -3.94
N LEU A 90 -10.45 -8.82 -2.64
CA LEU A 90 -9.93 -9.73 -1.60
C LEU A 90 -10.75 -11.03 -1.54
N LEU A 91 -12.07 -10.94 -1.55
CA LEU A 91 -12.94 -12.12 -1.51
C LEU A 91 -12.80 -13.00 -2.76
N GLU A 92 -12.75 -12.41 -3.96
CA GLU A 92 -12.50 -13.14 -5.22
C GLU A 92 -11.17 -13.89 -5.20
N LYS A 93 -10.15 -13.32 -4.55
CA LYS A 93 -8.85 -13.98 -4.42
C LYS A 93 -8.85 -15.15 -3.45
N GLY A 94 -9.83 -15.24 -2.55
CA GLY A 94 -9.91 -16.29 -1.52
C GLY A 94 -9.53 -15.82 -0.12
N TYR A 95 -9.42 -14.51 0.14
CA TYR A 95 -9.34 -14.02 1.51
C TYR A 95 -10.68 -14.24 2.20
N LYS A 96 -10.65 -14.87 3.38
CA LYS A 96 -11.87 -15.17 4.14
C LYS A 96 -12.39 -13.94 4.89
N PRO A 97 -13.72 -13.83 5.09
CA PRO A 97 -14.32 -12.71 5.82
C PRO A 97 -13.79 -12.55 7.25
N GLU A 98 -13.50 -13.65 7.95
CA GLU A 98 -12.91 -13.68 9.30
C GLU A 98 -11.53 -13.02 9.43
N HIS A 99 -10.86 -12.78 8.30
CA HIS A 99 -9.55 -12.13 8.24
C HIS A 99 -9.61 -10.69 7.72
N ILE A 100 -10.80 -10.11 7.56
CA ILE A 100 -10.97 -8.75 7.02
C ILE A 100 -11.67 -7.88 8.07
N ILE A 101 -10.99 -6.80 8.46
CA ILE A 101 -11.49 -5.81 9.40
C ILE A 101 -11.65 -4.48 8.66
N LEU A 102 -12.86 -3.93 8.70
CA LEU A 102 -13.18 -2.62 8.16
C LEU A 102 -13.15 -1.57 9.25
N GLU A 103 -12.56 -0.43 8.90
CA GLU A 103 -12.34 0.68 9.82
C GLU A 103 -11.69 0.26 11.14
N PRO A 104 -10.64 -0.60 11.17
CA PRO A 104 -9.96 -0.99 12.40
C PRO A 104 -9.52 0.25 13.18
N SER A 105 -9.72 0.21 14.49
CA SER A 105 -9.49 1.34 15.38
C SER A 105 -8.18 1.17 16.15
N PHE A 106 -7.28 2.13 16.05
CA PHE A 106 -6.00 2.11 16.75
C PHE A 106 -5.98 3.13 17.89
N LYS A 107 -5.49 2.71 19.05
CA LYS A 107 -5.31 3.59 20.20
C LYS A 107 -3.94 4.27 20.13
N VAL A 108 -3.91 5.60 20.10
CA VAL A 108 -2.67 6.40 20.04
C VAL A 108 -2.45 7.09 21.39
N GLY A 109 -1.99 6.34 22.40
CA GLY A 109 -1.80 6.86 23.75
C GLY A 109 -3.09 7.42 24.36
N HIS A 110 -3.08 8.69 24.76
CA HIS A 110 -4.25 9.42 25.27
C HIS A 110 -5.07 10.15 24.18
N LYS A 111 -4.68 10.04 22.92
CA LYS A 111 -5.39 10.69 21.81
C LYS A 111 -6.66 9.91 21.42
N PRO A 112 -7.61 10.55 20.71
CA PRO A 112 -8.73 9.85 20.11
C PRO A 112 -8.27 8.67 19.24
N GLN A 113 -9.12 7.64 19.15
CA GLN A 113 -8.89 6.53 18.22
C GLN A 113 -8.79 7.04 16.79
N VAL A 114 -7.87 6.45 16.05
CA VAL A 114 -7.72 6.64 14.60
C VAL A 114 -8.17 5.38 13.89
N TYR A 115 -8.65 5.53 12.65
CA TYR A 115 -9.26 4.46 11.88
C TYR A 115 -8.58 4.43 10.51
N SER A 116 -8.04 3.28 10.09
CA SER A 116 -7.66 3.05 8.68
C SER A 116 -8.81 2.38 7.94
N ASP A 117 -8.82 2.34 6.62
CA ASP A 117 -9.98 1.77 5.91
C ASP A 117 -10.11 0.25 6.04
N ILE A 118 -9.04 -0.51 5.79
CA ILE A 118 -9.07 -1.99 5.84
C ILE A 118 -7.78 -2.52 6.47
N LEU A 119 -7.92 -3.44 7.42
CA LEU A 119 -6.84 -4.33 7.87
C LEU A 119 -7.17 -5.75 7.45
N VAL A 120 -6.23 -6.39 6.77
CA VAL A 120 -6.28 -7.80 6.44
C VAL A 120 -5.33 -8.55 7.35
N LEU A 121 -5.79 -9.67 7.88
CA LEU A 121 -5.02 -10.60 8.71
C LEU A 121 -4.59 -11.82 7.90
N ASN A 122 -3.54 -12.51 8.35
CA ASN A 122 -3.20 -13.83 7.84
C ASN A 122 -4.07 -14.91 8.49
N GLN A 123 -3.87 -16.18 8.10
CA GLN A 123 -4.64 -17.32 8.62
C GLN A 123 -4.37 -17.64 10.11
N LYS A 124 -3.43 -16.94 10.74
CA LYS A 124 -3.15 -17.00 12.18
C LYS A 124 -3.72 -15.79 12.92
N PHE A 125 -4.54 -14.96 12.25
CA PHE A 125 -5.08 -13.70 12.75
C PHE A 125 -4.00 -12.66 13.11
N GLU A 126 -2.83 -12.73 12.48
CA GLU A 126 -1.77 -11.72 12.60
C GLU A 126 -1.91 -10.69 11.48
N ASN A 127 -1.51 -9.44 11.71
CA ASN A 127 -1.57 -8.40 10.69
C ASN A 127 -0.82 -8.80 9.41
N LEU A 128 -1.45 -8.58 8.26
CA LEU A 128 -0.87 -8.88 6.96
C LEU A 128 -0.71 -7.61 6.10
N VAL A 129 -1.78 -6.84 5.91
CA VAL A 129 -1.71 -5.57 5.15
C VAL A 129 -2.71 -4.55 5.68
N LEU A 130 -2.25 -3.31 5.83
CA LEU A 130 -3.12 -2.15 6.02
C LEU A 130 -3.35 -1.47 4.67
N ILE A 131 -4.62 -1.28 4.30
CA ILE A 131 -5.03 -0.65 3.05
C ILE A 131 -5.71 0.68 3.37
N GLU A 132 -5.18 1.76 2.82
CA GLU A 132 -5.77 3.09 2.81
C GLU A 132 -6.31 3.37 1.41
N ASN A 133 -7.62 3.62 1.32
CA ASN A 133 -8.31 3.90 0.08
C ASN A 133 -8.33 5.40 -0.17
N LYS A 134 -8.15 5.79 -1.43
CA LYS A 134 -8.37 7.15 -1.91
C LYS A 134 -9.21 7.15 -3.17
N THR A 135 -9.87 8.28 -3.42
CA THR A 135 -10.51 8.50 -4.72
C THR A 135 -9.44 8.55 -5.82
N TYR A 136 -9.67 7.82 -6.91
CA TYR A 136 -8.75 7.77 -8.05
C TYR A 136 -8.48 9.16 -8.64
N GLY A 137 -7.22 9.46 -8.95
CA GLY A 137 -6.78 10.74 -9.50
C GLY A 137 -6.11 11.63 -8.45
N SER A 138 -6.66 12.83 -8.23
CA SER A 138 -6.01 13.87 -7.44
C SER A 138 -5.84 13.52 -5.96
N GLU A 139 -6.83 12.89 -5.33
CA GLU A 139 -6.75 12.50 -3.91
C GLU A 139 -5.67 11.43 -3.69
N PHE A 140 -5.63 10.41 -4.56
CA PHE A 140 -4.54 9.42 -4.55
C PHE A 140 -3.17 10.07 -4.74
N SER A 141 -3.03 10.93 -5.75
CA SER A 141 -1.75 11.60 -6.05
C SER A 141 -1.29 12.50 -4.89
N LYS A 142 -2.23 13.22 -4.27
CA LYS A 142 -1.98 14.06 -3.11
C LYS A 142 -1.51 13.23 -1.92
N GLU A 143 -2.21 12.13 -1.60
CA GLU A 143 -1.79 11.29 -0.48
C GLU A 143 -0.47 10.59 -0.74
N TRP A 144 -0.22 10.13 -1.98
CA TRP A 144 1.09 9.58 -2.34
C TRP A 144 2.21 10.60 -2.18
N ASN A 145 2.00 11.84 -2.61
CA ASN A 145 2.97 12.93 -2.40
C ASN A 145 3.16 13.25 -0.91
N ASN A 146 2.11 13.19 -0.09
CA ASN A 146 2.22 13.32 1.36
C ASN A 146 3.08 12.19 1.94
N MET A 147 2.83 10.94 1.53
CA MET A 147 3.62 9.79 1.96
C MET A 147 5.09 9.94 1.62
N LEU A 148 5.44 10.37 0.40
CA LEU A 148 6.83 10.63 0.00
C LEU A 148 7.48 11.77 0.81
N LYS A 149 6.68 12.71 1.31
CA LYS A 149 7.16 13.86 2.08
C LYS A 149 7.38 13.52 3.56
N ASN A 150 6.46 12.79 4.18
CA ASN A 150 6.44 12.59 5.65
C ASN A 150 5.81 11.26 6.13
N GLY A 151 5.58 10.30 5.24
CA GLY A 151 4.97 9.01 5.56
C GLY A 151 3.43 8.99 5.59
N GLY A 152 2.77 10.16 5.59
CA GLY A 152 1.31 10.25 5.51
C GLY A 152 0.56 9.48 6.60
N GLN A 153 -0.67 9.08 6.30
CA GLN A 153 -1.52 8.34 7.26
C GLN A 153 -1.00 6.93 7.54
N LEU A 154 -0.54 6.22 6.51
CA LEU A 154 -0.14 4.81 6.60
C LEU A 154 1.02 4.57 7.60
N PHE A 155 2.03 5.45 7.62
CA PHE A 155 3.12 5.33 8.61
C PHE A 155 2.66 5.67 10.04
N SER A 156 1.66 6.53 10.19
CA SER A 156 1.05 6.82 11.48
C SER A 156 0.31 5.61 12.04
N TYR A 157 -0.41 4.87 11.19
CA TYR A 157 -1.04 3.61 11.57
C TYR A 157 0.00 2.53 11.87
N TYR A 158 1.00 2.37 11.00
CA TYR A 158 2.09 1.41 11.20
C TYR A 158 2.81 1.63 12.54
N ALA A 159 3.00 2.89 12.96
CA ALA A 159 3.65 3.22 14.22
C ALA A 159 2.98 2.53 15.42
N VAL A 160 1.65 2.42 15.41
CA VAL A 160 0.84 1.85 16.51
C VAL A 160 0.30 0.45 16.23
N ASN A 161 0.30 0.01 14.97
CA ASN A 161 -0.17 -1.31 14.55
C ASN A 161 0.75 -1.86 13.44
N LYS A 162 1.80 -2.57 13.86
CA LYS A 162 2.80 -3.13 12.93
C LYS A 162 2.15 -4.11 11.97
N THR A 163 2.49 -4.00 10.69
CA THR A 163 1.99 -4.89 9.65
C THR A 163 3.07 -5.10 8.59
N PRO A 164 3.21 -6.30 7.99
CA PRO A 164 4.22 -6.56 6.97
C PRO A 164 4.09 -5.67 5.71
N TYR A 165 2.87 -5.19 5.40
CA TYR A 165 2.63 -4.38 4.21
C TYR A 165 1.71 -3.18 4.47
N LEU A 166 2.02 -2.07 3.81
CA LEU A 166 1.16 -0.89 3.70
C LEU A 166 0.72 -0.73 2.24
N CYS A 167 -0.54 -0.39 2.01
CA CYS A 167 -1.10 -0.28 0.68
C CYS A 167 -1.91 1.01 0.56
N LEU A 168 -1.49 1.92 -0.33
CA LEU A 168 -2.33 3.02 -0.79
C LEU A 168 -3.05 2.56 -2.06
N LEU A 169 -4.37 2.68 -2.12
CA LEU A 169 -5.19 2.09 -3.17
C LEU A 169 -6.25 3.05 -3.71
N ALA A 170 -6.43 3.06 -5.02
CA ALA A 170 -7.55 3.71 -5.67
C ALA A 170 -8.02 2.93 -6.90
N PHE A 171 -9.33 2.86 -7.11
CA PHE A 171 -9.92 2.24 -8.31
C PHE A 171 -10.48 3.32 -9.26
N GLU A 172 -10.01 3.31 -10.51
CA GLU A 172 -10.64 4.12 -11.56
C GLU A 172 -12.01 3.54 -11.91
N ASN A 173 -12.08 2.21 -12.01
CA ASN A 173 -13.24 1.36 -12.23
C ASN A 173 -12.98 -0.02 -11.60
N GLY A 174 -13.88 -1.00 -11.78
CA GLY A 174 -13.76 -2.33 -11.17
C GLY A 174 -12.51 -3.15 -11.57
N ASN A 175 -11.83 -2.79 -12.66
CA ASN A 175 -10.69 -3.55 -13.21
C ASN A 175 -9.38 -2.76 -13.30
N LYS A 176 -9.44 -1.43 -13.26
CA LYS A 176 -8.26 -0.56 -13.33
C LYS A 176 -8.09 0.20 -12.02
N TYR A 177 -6.89 0.09 -11.45
CA TYR A 177 -6.51 0.70 -10.19
C TYR A 177 -5.13 1.34 -10.23
N GLU A 178 -4.89 2.20 -9.27
CA GLU A 178 -3.57 2.65 -8.86
C GLU A 178 -3.29 2.12 -7.46
N MET A 179 -2.11 1.53 -7.29
CA MET A 179 -1.67 0.95 -6.03
C MET A 179 -0.23 1.36 -5.74
N ARG A 180 0.08 1.58 -4.46
CA ARG A 180 1.44 1.63 -3.92
C ARG A 180 1.51 0.69 -2.73
N LEU A 181 2.15 -0.45 -2.94
CA LEU A 181 2.37 -1.48 -1.93
C LEU A 181 3.81 -1.35 -1.40
N ILE A 182 3.94 -1.15 -0.10
CA ILE A 182 5.22 -0.97 0.60
C ILE A 182 5.43 -2.18 1.50
N SER A 183 6.60 -2.83 1.38
CA SER A 183 7.03 -3.85 2.33
C SER A 183 7.66 -3.17 3.54
N MET A 184 7.19 -3.55 4.74
CA MET A 184 7.72 -3.10 6.03
C MET A 184 8.64 -4.14 6.67
N GLN A 185 9.07 -5.13 5.89
CA GLN A 185 9.96 -6.20 6.32
C GLN A 185 11.40 -5.84 5.98
N ASP A 186 12.31 -6.22 6.88
CA ASP A 186 13.73 -6.03 6.63
C ASP A 186 14.27 -7.04 5.62
N ASN A 187 15.20 -6.56 4.78
CA ASN A 187 16.02 -7.41 3.94
C ASN A 187 17.45 -7.42 4.52
N SER A 188 17.80 -8.50 5.21
CA SER A 188 19.09 -8.64 5.90
C SER A 188 20.27 -8.52 4.93
N ASP A 189 20.19 -9.14 3.75
CA ASP A 189 21.26 -9.09 2.74
C ASP A 189 21.45 -7.66 2.21
N HIS A 190 20.35 -6.94 1.96
CA HIS A 190 20.39 -5.53 1.55
C HIS A 190 21.00 -4.66 2.65
N LEU A 191 20.56 -4.83 3.90
CA LEU A 191 21.08 -4.09 5.05
C LEU A 191 22.58 -4.34 5.26
N GLU A 192 23.03 -5.59 5.16
CA GLU A 192 24.45 -5.94 5.24
C GLU A 192 25.22 -5.28 4.10
N HIS A 193 24.70 -5.36 2.86
CA HIS A 193 25.35 -4.79 1.69
C HIS A 193 25.52 -3.27 1.81
N ILE A 194 24.45 -2.51 2.09
CA ILE A 194 24.52 -1.04 2.17
C ILE A 194 25.37 -0.55 3.35
N ASN A 195 25.46 -1.33 4.43
CA ASN A 195 26.26 -0.98 5.60
C ASN A 195 27.71 -1.46 5.52
N SER A 196 28.05 -2.36 4.59
CA SER A 196 29.39 -2.96 4.48
C SER A 196 30.52 -1.94 4.27
N THR A 197 30.19 -0.77 3.69
CA THR A 197 31.14 0.31 3.42
C THR A 197 30.98 1.52 4.35
N LEU A 198 29.98 1.49 5.24
CA LEU A 198 29.70 2.60 6.15
C LEU A 198 30.47 2.43 7.47
N LYS A 199 30.76 3.55 8.12
CA LYS A 199 31.22 3.50 9.51
C LYS A 199 30.04 3.12 10.40
N LYS A 200 30.32 2.51 11.55
CA LYS A 200 29.29 1.98 12.45
C LYS A 200 28.26 3.04 12.87
N GLU A 201 28.70 4.27 13.07
CA GLU A 201 27.88 5.44 13.41
C GLU A 201 26.95 5.90 12.29
N ASP A 202 27.28 5.57 11.03
CA ASP A 202 26.53 5.94 9.83
C ASP A 202 25.63 4.80 9.31
N ASN A 203 25.65 3.64 9.98
CA ASN A 203 24.89 2.47 9.56
C ASN A 203 23.40 2.80 9.43
N LYS A 204 22.83 2.38 8.30
CA LYS A 204 21.39 2.43 8.05
C LYS A 204 20.69 1.36 8.89
N ARG A 205 19.60 1.76 9.53
CA ARG A 205 18.74 0.91 10.35
C ARG A 205 17.64 0.25 9.53
N GLY A 206 17.25 -0.95 9.95
CA GLY A 206 16.05 -1.64 9.46
C GLY A 206 14.77 -1.17 10.17
N PHE A 207 13.62 -1.66 9.72
CA PHE A 207 12.31 -1.42 10.33
C PHE A 207 12.21 -2.04 11.73
N ASN A 208 12.86 -3.18 11.97
CA ASN A 208 12.85 -3.87 13.26
C ASN A 208 13.82 -3.26 14.29
N ASP A 209 14.57 -2.22 13.92
CA ASP A 209 15.47 -1.55 14.86
C ASP A 209 14.68 -0.94 16.04
N PRO A 210 15.08 -1.23 17.30
CA PRO A 210 14.36 -0.76 18.49
C PRO A 210 14.38 0.76 18.68
N ALA A 211 15.28 1.49 18.00
CA ALA A 211 15.29 2.95 17.99
C ALA A 211 14.09 3.54 17.21
N ASN A 212 13.41 2.75 16.39
CA ASN A 212 12.20 3.17 15.72
C ASN A 212 11.02 3.14 16.69
N THR A 213 10.51 4.32 17.06
CA THR A 213 9.48 4.46 18.10
C THR A 213 8.22 5.19 17.62
N ASN A 214 8.27 5.81 16.45
CA ASN A 214 7.19 6.66 15.94
C ASN A 214 7.14 6.70 14.41
N ALA A 215 6.07 7.28 13.85
CA ALA A 215 5.84 7.35 12.41
C ALA A 215 7.02 7.96 11.64
N THR A 216 7.61 9.05 12.16
CA THR A 216 8.75 9.72 11.55
C THR A 216 9.95 8.78 11.45
N SER A 217 10.29 8.07 12.52
CA SER A 217 11.42 7.13 12.49
C SER A 217 11.24 6.00 11.47
N TYR A 218 10.04 5.44 11.34
CA TYR A 218 9.76 4.42 10.33
C TYR A 218 9.77 4.99 8.91
N PHE A 219 9.26 6.22 8.72
CA PHE A 219 9.33 6.91 7.45
C PHE A 219 10.79 7.16 7.03
N GLU A 220 11.65 7.56 7.97
CA GLU A 220 13.09 7.72 7.72
C GLU A 220 13.75 6.41 7.30
N VAL A 221 13.41 5.27 7.93
CA VAL A 221 13.89 3.95 7.47
C VAL A 221 13.45 3.69 6.04
N TRP A 222 12.16 3.86 5.72
CA TRP A 222 11.65 3.65 4.38
C TRP A 222 12.34 4.55 3.35
N LYS A 223 12.57 5.82 3.70
CA LYS A 223 13.19 6.81 2.83
C LYS A 223 14.69 6.57 2.64
N GLU A 224 15.44 6.34 3.71
CA GLU A 224 16.90 6.29 3.67
C GLU A 224 17.46 4.90 3.39
N THR A 225 16.90 3.88 4.03
CA THR A 225 17.37 2.49 3.91
C THR A 225 16.78 1.82 2.67
N TYR A 226 15.50 2.07 2.40
CA TYR A 226 14.74 1.43 1.31
C TYR A 226 14.36 2.39 0.18
N SER A 227 14.94 3.59 0.14
CA SER A 227 14.79 4.55 -0.97
C SER A 227 13.35 4.83 -1.39
N THR A 228 12.41 4.88 -0.44
CA THR A 228 10.96 5.05 -0.68
C THR A 228 10.36 3.98 -1.61
N ALA A 229 10.93 2.77 -1.62
CA ALA A 229 10.51 1.70 -2.51
C ALA A 229 9.04 1.31 -2.30
N SER A 230 8.32 1.15 -3.40
CA SER A 230 6.96 0.61 -3.44
C SER A 230 6.76 -0.14 -4.75
N THR A 231 5.78 -1.04 -4.76
CA THR A 231 5.38 -1.76 -5.97
C THR A 231 3.96 -1.34 -6.37
N THR A 232 3.61 -1.54 -7.64
CA THR A 232 2.24 -1.29 -8.15
C THR A 232 1.43 -2.58 -8.29
N LYS A 233 2.03 -3.72 -7.90
CA LYS A 233 1.52 -5.09 -8.06
C LYS A 233 1.97 -5.96 -6.89
N GLY A 234 1.17 -6.92 -6.48
CA GLY A 234 1.51 -7.74 -5.32
C GLY A 234 0.32 -8.20 -4.48
N LEU A 235 -0.91 -7.86 -4.88
CA LEU A 235 -2.09 -8.04 -4.03
C LEU A 235 -3.28 -8.62 -4.80
N PHE A 236 -3.61 -8.08 -5.97
CA PHE A 236 -4.84 -8.44 -6.71
C PHE A 236 -4.57 -9.29 -7.97
N GLU A 237 -3.32 -9.39 -8.39
CA GLU A 237 -2.93 -10.09 -9.62
C GLU A 237 -3.31 -11.58 -9.55
N THR A 238 -3.78 -12.15 -10.66
CA THR A 238 -4.29 -13.53 -10.70
C THR A 238 -3.22 -14.58 -10.42
N ASP A 239 -1.95 -14.27 -10.69
CA ASP A 239 -0.80 -15.15 -10.44
C ASP A 239 -0.23 -15.06 -9.02
N ILE A 240 -0.88 -14.30 -8.14
CA ILE A 240 -0.57 -14.20 -6.72
C ILE A 240 -1.64 -14.96 -5.95
N GLU A 241 -1.24 -15.84 -5.02
CA GLU A 241 -2.17 -16.56 -4.17
C GLU A 241 -2.64 -15.66 -3.01
N ALA A 242 -3.86 -15.88 -2.50
CA ALA A 242 -4.30 -15.21 -1.28
C ALA A 242 -3.30 -15.45 -0.14
N TYR A 243 -3.10 -14.43 0.70
CA TYR A 243 -2.17 -14.43 1.83
C TYR A 243 -0.67 -14.46 1.48
N LYS A 244 -0.29 -14.55 0.20
CA LYS A 244 1.11 -14.46 -0.26
C LYS A 244 1.36 -13.13 -0.97
N ILE A 245 1.37 -12.04 -0.20
CA ILE A 245 1.55 -10.68 -0.74
C ILE A 245 2.96 -10.48 -1.28
N GLY A 246 3.05 -9.77 -2.40
CA GLY A 246 4.30 -9.46 -3.10
C GLY A 246 4.42 -10.21 -4.43
N LYS A 247 5.32 -9.75 -5.28
CA LYS A 247 5.61 -10.40 -6.56
C LYS A 247 7.11 -10.59 -6.73
N GLU A 248 7.55 -11.84 -6.62
CA GLU A 248 8.98 -12.18 -6.75
C GLU A 248 9.46 -12.17 -8.20
N LYS A 249 8.57 -12.44 -9.16
CA LYS A 249 8.90 -12.58 -10.58
C LYS A 249 7.95 -11.77 -11.46
N TYR A 250 8.49 -10.79 -12.19
CA TYR A 250 7.76 -10.01 -13.18
C TYR A 250 7.78 -10.70 -14.55
N LYS A 251 6.63 -10.75 -15.22
CA LYS A 251 6.44 -11.29 -16.57
C LYS A 251 6.28 -10.15 -17.58
N ILE A 252 6.37 -10.44 -18.88
CA ILE A 252 6.12 -9.44 -19.94
C ILE A 252 4.70 -8.86 -19.81
N SER A 253 3.71 -9.68 -19.44
CA SER A 253 2.35 -9.25 -19.16
C SER A 253 2.23 -8.29 -17.98
N ASP A 254 3.28 -8.15 -17.17
CA ASP A 254 3.30 -7.21 -16.07
C ASP A 254 3.70 -5.80 -16.45
N LEU A 255 4.24 -5.61 -17.65
CA LEU A 255 4.66 -4.31 -18.14
C LEU A 255 3.43 -3.50 -18.57
N SER A 256 3.40 -2.22 -18.19
CA SER A 256 2.42 -1.27 -18.70
C SER A 256 2.98 -0.57 -19.93
N VAL A 257 2.15 -0.39 -20.96
CA VAL A 257 2.49 0.46 -22.10
C VAL A 257 2.62 1.90 -21.61
N VAL A 258 3.82 2.46 -21.73
CA VAL A 258 4.10 3.85 -21.35
C VAL A 258 3.57 4.77 -22.46
N SER A 259 2.72 5.75 -22.11
CA SER A 259 2.23 6.71 -23.11
C SER A 259 3.35 7.63 -23.58
N LYS A 260 3.20 8.26 -24.77
CA LYS A 260 4.21 9.22 -25.27
C LYS A 260 4.49 10.35 -24.27
N ASP A 261 3.46 10.84 -23.60
CA ASP A 261 3.58 11.90 -22.59
C ASP A 261 4.36 11.43 -21.36
N GLN A 262 4.13 10.17 -20.93
CA GLN A 262 4.91 9.57 -19.85
C GLN A 262 6.37 9.35 -20.24
N ILE A 263 6.64 8.92 -21.49
CA ILE A 263 8.00 8.78 -22.01
C ILE A 263 8.72 10.14 -21.99
N ALA A 264 8.05 11.21 -22.41
CA ALA A 264 8.61 12.56 -22.38
C ALA A 264 8.93 13.01 -20.95
N SER A 265 8.02 12.80 -20.00
CA SER A 265 8.24 13.11 -18.59
C SER A 265 9.43 12.33 -18.00
N ILE A 266 9.50 11.02 -18.26
CA ILE A 266 10.61 10.16 -17.84
C ILE A 266 11.92 10.67 -18.45
N TYR A 267 11.94 10.98 -19.74
CA TYR A 267 13.12 11.52 -20.41
C TYR A 267 13.58 12.85 -19.81
N HIS A 268 12.65 13.74 -19.46
CA HIS A 268 12.97 15.00 -18.80
C HIS A 268 13.58 14.80 -17.41
N GLU A 269 13.06 13.87 -16.62
CA GLU A 269 13.64 13.50 -15.33
C GLU A 269 15.04 12.92 -15.49
N PHE A 270 15.23 11.95 -16.40
CA PHE A 270 16.54 11.38 -16.72
C PHE A 270 17.54 12.45 -17.15
N ALA A 271 17.14 13.33 -18.08
CA ALA A 271 18.02 14.41 -18.56
C ALA A 271 18.37 15.40 -17.44
N THR A 272 17.47 15.61 -16.47
CA THR A 272 17.71 16.48 -15.32
C THR A 272 18.70 15.84 -14.34
N ILE A 273 18.54 14.54 -14.05
CA ILE A 273 19.48 13.76 -13.24
C ILE A 273 20.87 13.78 -13.87
N LEU A 274 20.98 13.47 -15.18
CA LEU A 274 22.26 13.47 -15.89
C LEU A 274 22.95 14.85 -15.87
N ARG A 275 22.19 15.95 -15.96
CA ARG A 275 22.71 17.31 -15.82
C ARG A 275 23.19 17.60 -14.41
N HIS A 276 22.42 17.23 -13.39
CA HIS A 276 22.79 17.45 -11.98
C HIS A 276 24.04 16.65 -11.59
N HIS A 277 24.24 15.46 -12.16
CA HIS A 277 25.42 14.62 -11.90
C HIS A 277 26.56 14.82 -12.91
N SER A 278 26.47 15.82 -13.80
CA SER A 278 27.52 16.15 -14.77
C SER A 278 27.93 14.97 -15.69
N ILE A 279 27.01 14.03 -15.94
CA ILE A 279 27.23 12.86 -16.82
C ILE A 279 27.04 13.25 -18.31
N GLY A 280 26.73 14.52 -18.59
CA GLY A 280 26.38 15.01 -19.94
C GLY A 280 27.52 15.53 -20.82
N ASN A 281 28.75 15.69 -20.32
CA ASN A 281 29.87 16.20 -21.14
C ASN A 281 30.93 15.11 -21.35
N HIS A 282 31.07 14.67 -22.60
CA HIS A 282 32.14 13.76 -23.04
C HIS A 282 33.54 14.35 -22.77
N GLU A 283 33.65 15.68 -22.65
CA GLU A 283 34.93 16.37 -22.41
C GLU A 283 35.39 16.36 -20.94
N ASN A 284 34.50 16.09 -19.97
CA ASN A 284 34.84 16.18 -18.53
C ASN A 284 34.64 14.88 -17.73
N SER A 285 34.29 13.76 -18.37
CA SER A 285 33.99 12.50 -17.68
C SER A 285 35.23 11.72 -17.19
N PHE A 286 36.44 12.21 -17.46
CA PHE A 286 37.71 11.59 -17.03
C PHE A 286 38.69 12.58 -16.42
N TYR A 287 38.27 13.40 -15.45
CA TYR A 287 39.23 14.10 -14.58
C TYR A 287 38.81 13.99 -13.11
N SER A 288 39.21 12.88 -12.50
CA SER A 288 39.27 12.75 -11.04
C SER A 288 40.43 11.82 -10.66
N SER A 289 41.65 12.29 -10.88
CA SER A 289 42.84 11.79 -10.19
C SER A 289 43.92 12.88 -10.24
N PRO A 290 44.16 13.64 -9.16
CA PRO A 290 45.42 14.35 -9.04
C PRO A 290 46.48 13.32 -8.61
N ASN A 291 47.28 12.85 -9.57
CA ASN A 291 48.58 12.25 -9.25
C ASN A 291 49.44 13.31 -8.55
N PRO A 292 50.24 12.95 -7.53
CA PRO A 292 51.13 13.89 -6.85
C PRO A 292 52.27 14.32 -7.79
N PRO A 293 52.78 15.56 -7.68
CA PRO A 293 53.83 16.03 -8.58
C PRO A 293 55.16 15.33 -8.26
N PHE A 294 55.69 14.61 -9.25
CA PHE A 294 57.08 14.21 -9.31
C PHE A 294 57.95 15.44 -9.55
N HIS A 295 58.85 15.77 -8.63
CA HIS A 295 59.95 16.70 -8.87
C HIS A 295 61.14 15.97 -9.50
N PRO A 296 61.65 16.39 -10.66
CA PRO A 296 62.96 15.94 -11.13
C PRO A 296 64.06 16.76 -10.44
N LYS A 297 65.03 16.09 -9.81
CA LYS A 297 66.31 16.70 -9.41
C LYS A 297 67.20 16.85 -10.64
N PRO A 298 67.80 18.02 -10.90
CA PRO A 298 68.95 18.12 -11.79
C PRO A 298 70.23 17.67 -11.06
N LEU A 299 71.19 17.20 -11.87
CA LEU A 299 72.54 16.71 -11.52
C LEU A 299 73.33 17.64 -10.59
#